data_AF-A0A968XCA3-F1
#
_entry.id   AF-A0A968XCA3-F1
#
_cell.length_a   1.000
_cell.length_b   1.000
_cell.length_c   1.000
_cell.angle_alpha   90.00
_cell.angle_beta   90.00
_cell.angle_gamma   90.00
#
_symmetry.space_group_name_H-M   'P 1'
#
loop_
_entity.id
_entity.type
_entity.pdbx_description
1 polymer ?
#
loop_
_entity_poly.entity_id
_entity_poly.type
_entity_poly.pdbx_seq_one_letter_code
_entity_poly.pdbx_strand_id
1 'polypeptide(L)' 'MTELLCAIEEHREPLNNATNNLRSLALCFAAIQSSRDGKAYAPGEVRRL' A
#
# COMPACT_ATOMS: atom_id res chain seq x y z
N MET A 1 -0.85 -15.39 -9.89
CA MET A 1 0.30 -14.81 -9.19
C MET A 1 1.53 -14.78 -10.11
N THR A 2 1.38 -14.23 -11.31
CA THR A 2 2.42 -14.14 -12.37
C THR A 2 2.39 -12.79 -13.08
N GLU A 3 1.54 -11.87 -12.62
CA GLU A 3 1.22 -10.59 -13.27
C GLU A 3 2.46 -9.73 -13.52
N LEU A 4 3.41 -9.71 -12.58
CA LEU A 4 4.66 -8.97 -12.75
C LEU A 4 5.50 -9.52 -13.92
N LEU A 5 5.59 -10.84 -14.05
CA LEU A 5 6.35 -11.47 -15.13
C LEU A 5 5.69 -11.20 -16.50
N CYS A 6 4.36 -11.34 -16.59
CA CYS A 6 3.62 -11.02 -17.81
C CYS A 6 3.78 -9.53 -18.20
N ALA A 7 3.74 -8.61 -17.23
CA ALA A 7 3.92 -7.19 -17.49
C ALA A 7 5.31 -6.83 -18.04
N ILE A 8 6.35 -7.56 -17.60
CA ILE A 8 7.71 -7.41 -18.12
C ILE A 8 7.79 -7.88 -19.58
N GLU A 9 7.25 -9.06 -19.88
CA GLU A 9 7.22 -9.63 -21.24
C GLU A 9 6.44 -8.73 -22.22
N GLU A 10 5.33 -8.16 -21.77
CA GLU A 10 4.44 -7.32 -22.57
C GLU A 10 4.84 -5.83 -22.58
N HIS A 11 5.95 -5.44 -21.92
CA HIS A 11 6.38 -4.04 -21.78
C HIS A 11 5.28 -3.08 -21.27
N ARG A 12 4.48 -3.53 -20.30
CA ARG A 12 3.40 -2.75 -19.68
C ARG A 12 3.60 -2.60 -18.18
N GLU A 13 2.83 -1.73 -17.56
CA GLU A 13 2.83 -1.62 -16.10
C GLU A 13 2.04 -2.79 -15.47
N PRO A 14 2.56 -3.43 -14.40
CA PRO A 14 1.83 -4.49 -13.71
C PRO A 14 0.67 -3.92 -12.89
N LEU A 15 -0.45 -4.65 -12.88
CA LEU A 15 -1.66 -4.26 -12.13
C LEU A 15 -1.43 -4.16 -10.61
N ASN A 16 -0.49 -4.93 -10.09
CA ASN A 16 -0.13 -5.01 -8.68
C ASN A 16 1.24 -4.36 -8.39
N ASN A 17 1.54 -3.24 -9.04
CA ASN A 17 2.82 -2.55 -8.84
C ASN A 17 3.02 -2.02 -7.41
N ALA A 18 4.28 -2.00 -6.97
CA ALA A 18 4.66 -1.68 -5.60
C ALA A 18 4.32 -0.23 -5.21
N THR A 19 4.55 0.73 -6.12
CA THR A 19 4.32 2.16 -5.86
C THR A 19 2.85 2.45 -5.58
N ASN A 20 1.94 1.89 -6.37
CA ASN A 20 0.51 2.05 -6.15
C ASN A 20 0.06 1.38 -4.83
N ASN A 21 0.70 0.27 -4.47
CA ASN A 21 0.41 -0.41 -3.21
C ASN A 21 0.84 0.39 -1.96
N LEU A 22 1.75 1.38 -2.07
CA LEU A 22 2.15 2.23 -0.94
C LEU A 22 0.96 2.99 -0.33
N ARG A 23 -0.03 3.39 -1.15
CA ARG A 23 -1.24 4.07 -0.65
C ARG A 23 -2.09 3.15 0.22
N SER A 24 -2.22 1.88 -0.17
CA SER A 24 -2.92 0.87 0.62
C SER A 24 -2.22 0.62 1.96
N LEU A 25 -0.88 0.48 1.94
CA LEU A 25 -0.09 0.32 3.16
C LEU A 25 -0.21 1.54 4.10
N ALA A 26 -0.19 2.75 3.53
CA ALA A 26 -0.35 3.99 4.28
C ALA A 26 -1.72 4.06 5.00
N LEU A 27 -2.79 3.59 4.36
CA LEU A 27 -4.10 3.46 4.97
C LEU A 27 -4.12 2.38 6.07
N CYS A 28 -3.53 1.21 5.82
CA CYS A 28 -3.45 0.15 6.81
C CYS A 28 -2.71 0.60 8.08
N PHE A 29 -1.60 1.33 7.95
CA PHE A 29 -0.86 1.82 9.11
C PHE A 29 -1.65 2.86 9.91
N ALA A 30 -2.33 3.78 9.23
CA ALA A 30 -3.23 4.73 9.89
C ALA A 30 -4.36 4.01 10.65
N ALA A 31 -4.96 2.97 10.06
CA ALA A 31 -6.02 2.20 10.69
C ALA A 31 -5.52 1.42 11.93
N ILE A 32 -4.34 0.79 11.84
CA ILE A 32 -3.74 0.07 12.99
C ILE A 32 -3.49 1.04 14.14
N GLN A 33 -2.88 2.19 13.87
CA GLN A 33 -2.61 3.18 14.93
C GLN A 33 -3.91 3.73 15.53
N SER A 34 -4.88 4.06 14.68
CA SER A 34 -6.21 4.51 15.12
C SER A 34 -6.88 3.50 16.05
N SER A 35 -6.77 2.20 15.77
CA SER A 35 -7.32 1.15 16.64
C SER A 35 -6.62 1.05 18.01
N ARG A 36 -5.36 1.48 18.12
CA ARG A 36 -4.57 1.39 19.35
C ARG A 36 -4.86 2.53 20.33
N ASP A 37 -5.10 3.73 19.83
CA ASP A 37 -5.26 4.93 20.67
C ASP A 37 -6.60 5.66 20.52
N GLY A 38 -7.47 5.20 19.62
CA GLY A 38 -8.81 5.75 19.40
C GLY A 38 -8.83 7.10 18.68
N LYS A 39 -7.74 7.50 18.01
CA LYS A 39 -7.64 8.78 17.28
C LYS A 39 -7.70 8.58 15.77
N ALA A 40 -8.15 9.60 15.04
CA ALA A 40 -8.09 9.60 13.59
C ALA A 40 -6.67 9.95 13.11
N TYR A 41 -6.17 9.20 12.13
CA TYR A 41 -4.88 9.43 11.46
C TYR A 41 -5.07 9.56 9.96
N ALA A 42 -4.38 10.49 9.33
CA ALA A 42 -4.37 10.59 7.87
C ALA A 42 -3.49 9.47 7.27
N PRO A 43 -3.87 8.85 6.13
CA PRO A 43 -3.00 7.91 5.43
C PRO A 43 -1.63 8.52 5.14
N GLY A 44 -0.57 7.86 5.61
CA GLY A 44 0.83 8.29 5.42
C GLY A 44 1.42 9.10 6.59
N GLU A 45 0.61 9.44 7.59
CA GLU A 45 1.06 10.04 8.85
C GLU A 45 1.83 9.02 9.72
N VAL A 46 1.35 7.78 9.76
CA VAL A 46 1.99 6.66 10.45
C VAL A 46 2.92 5.94 9.47
N ARG A 47 4.23 6.08 9.68
CA ARG A 47 5.27 5.44 8.83
C ARG A 47 5.99 4.26 9.51
N ARG A 48 5.67 4.00 10.78
CA ARG A 48 6.18 2.89 11.59
C ARG A 48 5.13 2.52 12.64
N LEU A 49 4.94 1.23 12.86
CA LEU A 49 4.03 0.67 13.87
C LEU A 49 4.73 0.41 15.21
#